data_AF-A0A9E3QJE8-F1
#
_entry.id   AF-A0A9E3QJE8-F1
#
_cell.length_a   1.000
_cell.length_b   1.000
_cell.length_c   1.000
_cell.angle_alpha   90.00
_cell.angle_beta   90.00
_cell.angle_gamma   90.00
#
_symmetry.space_group_name_H-M   'P 1'
#
loop_
_entity.id
_entity.type
_entity.pdbx_description
1 polymer ?
#
loop_
_entity_poly.entity_id
_entity_poly.type
_entity_poly.pdbx_seq_one_letter_code
_entity_poly.pdbx_strand_id
1 'polypeptide(L)'
;RLSRRVELPNPPALAFANPLRAVPERSLPPGQREVLARIDADCAAALRSPAAQWRLEPIKRQYQELSRSQSDPSARAALEARAEQLDRLEEFARASERFEALIQRSRSRDAELAHLRERAVQPSALGAGSFDVIGRLQRSSKHVRGEAVFALVGSDGLTAAYLKVPPGIATGPLLARLVGVRGEARYEESLRAPLVEVQDLVPLGDAP
;
A
#
# COMPACT_ATOMS: atom_id res chain seq x y z
N ARG A 1 14.59 13.82 -3.79
CA ARG A 1 15.42 12.70 -4.32
C ARG A 1 15.76 11.80 -3.14
N LEU A 2 15.28 10.55 -3.13
CA LEU A 2 15.83 9.37 -2.44
C LEU A 2 14.73 8.29 -2.41
N SER A 3 14.41 7.74 -3.59
CA SER A 3 13.64 6.49 -3.70
C SER A 3 14.57 5.35 -3.32
N ARG A 4 14.81 5.16 -2.02
CA ARG A 4 15.53 3.99 -1.53
C ARG A 4 14.58 2.81 -1.67
N ARG A 5 14.68 2.11 -2.80
CA ARG A 5 14.12 0.76 -2.97
C ARG A 5 14.61 -0.02 -1.76
N VAL A 6 13.70 -0.32 -0.84
CA VAL A 6 13.98 -1.34 0.17
C VAL A 6 14.05 -2.62 -0.63
N GLU A 7 15.26 -3.02 -1.02
CA GLU A 7 15.52 -4.41 -1.37
C GLU A 7 15.10 -5.19 -0.13
N LEU A 8 13.91 -5.81 -0.21
CA LEU A 8 13.59 -6.91 0.67
C LEU A 8 14.80 -7.86 0.61
N PRO A 9 15.29 -8.35 1.76
CA PRO A 9 16.39 -9.31 1.75
C PRO A 9 16.02 -10.38 0.74
N ASN A 10 16.90 -10.59 -0.24
CA ASN A 10 16.78 -11.68 -1.21
C ASN A 10 16.34 -12.91 -0.39
N PRO A 11 15.09 -13.39 -0.55
CA PRO A 11 14.56 -14.45 0.30
C PRO A 11 15.59 -15.56 0.21
N PRO A 12 16.04 -16.16 1.33
CA PRO A 12 17.34 -16.81 1.42
C PRO A 12 17.56 -17.73 0.23
N ALA A 13 18.19 -17.20 -0.83
CA ALA A 13 18.60 -17.97 -1.99
C ALA A 13 19.58 -19.05 -1.52
N LEU A 14 20.18 -18.81 -0.33
CA LEU A 14 21.06 -19.69 0.42
C LEU A 14 20.33 -20.84 1.15
N ALA A 15 19.05 -20.76 1.49
CA ALA A 15 18.31 -21.90 2.08
C ALA A 15 17.81 -22.86 1.00
N PHE A 16 17.59 -22.36 -0.22
CA PHE A 16 17.35 -23.16 -1.41
C PHE A 16 18.63 -23.45 -2.22
N ALA A 17 19.83 -23.13 -1.71
CA ALA A 17 21.08 -23.34 -2.44
C ALA A 17 21.49 -24.82 -2.58
N ASN A 18 20.65 -25.75 -2.12
CA ASN A 18 20.75 -27.16 -2.50
C ASN A 18 19.36 -27.77 -2.76
N PRO A 19 18.65 -27.40 -3.86
CA PRO A 19 17.21 -27.58 -3.95
C PRO A 19 16.78 -28.72 -4.86
N LEU A 20 17.64 -29.68 -5.19
CA LEU A 20 17.18 -30.84 -5.94
C LEU A 20 17.82 -32.05 -5.30
N ARG A 21 16.99 -32.89 -4.66
CA ARG A 21 17.42 -34.20 -4.16
C ARG A 21 18.23 -34.87 -5.28
N ALA A 22 19.48 -35.23 -4.98
CA ALA A 22 20.34 -35.87 -5.96
C ALA A 22 19.63 -37.14 -6.45
N VAL A 23 19.34 -37.22 -7.75
CA VAL A 23 18.96 -38.49 -8.34
C VAL A 23 20.23 -39.34 -8.26
N PRO A 24 20.17 -40.59 -7.77
CA PRO A 24 21.32 -41.47 -7.85
C PRO A 24 21.69 -41.63 -9.33
N GLU A 25 22.72 -40.92 -9.80
CA GLU A 25 23.09 -40.85 -11.23
C GLU A 25 23.35 -42.24 -11.84
N ARG A 26 23.75 -43.20 -10.99
CA ARG A 26 23.97 -44.60 -11.35
C ARG A 26 22.69 -45.33 -11.79
N SER A 27 21.51 -44.85 -11.39
CA SER A 27 20.22 -45.44 -11.76
C SER A 27 19.75 -45.06 -13.17
N LEU A 28 20.34 -44.02 -13.77
CA LEU A 28 19.93 -43.53 -15.09
C LEU A 28 20.86 -44.08 -16.20
N PRO A 29 20.30 -44.50 -17.35
CA PRO A 29 21.02 -44.71 -18.60
C PRO A 29 21.82 -43.46 -19.02
N PRO A 30 22.98 -43.60 -19.69
CA PRO A 30 23.84 -42.48 -20.07
C PRO A 30 23.10 -41.35 -20.82
N GLY A 31 22.31 -41.69 -21.85
CA GLY A 31 21.55 -40.70 -22.62
C GLY A 31 20.49 -39.96 -21.79
N GLN A 32 19.97 -40.57 -20.73
CA GLN A 32 19.00 -39.92 -19.83
C GLN A 32 19.69 -39.04 -18.78
N ARG A 33 20.96 -39.30 -18.43
CA ARG A 33 21.77 -38.41 -17.58
C ARG A 33 22.03 -37.07 -18.27
N GLU A 34 22.34 -37.10 -19.57
CA GLU A 34 22.53 -35.87 -20.35
C GLU A 34 21.25 -35.04 -20.42
N VAL A 35 20.10 -35.70 -20.63
CA VAL A 35 18.79 -35.04 -20.57
C VAL A 35 18.56 -34.43 -19.19
N LEU A 36 18.80 -35.18 -18.11
CA LEU A 36 18.65 -34.67 -16.75
C LEU A 36 19.54 -33.46 -16.49
N ALA A 37 20.81 -33.51 -16.89
CA ALA A 37 21.77 -32.42 -16.72
C ALA A 37 21.32 -31.15 -17.46
N ARG A 38 20.71 -31.30 -18.66
CA ARG A 38 20.12 -30.17 -19.39
C ARG A 38 18.93 -29.57 -18.65
N ILE A 39 18.01 -30.40 -18.16
CA ILE A 39 16.84 -29.92 -17.38
C ILE A 39 17.31 -29.19 -16.11
N ASP A 40 18.30 -29.75 -15.41
CA ASP A 40 18.89 -29.15 -14.20
C ASP A 40 19.56 -27.80 -14.51
N ALA A 41 20.24 -27.67 -15.66
CA ALA A 41 20.84 -26.42 -16.11
C ALA A 41 19.79 -25.35 -16.44
N ASP A 42 18.71 -25.74 -17.13
CA ASP A 42 17.58 -24.84 -17.43
C ASP A 42 16.89 -24.37 -16.15
N CYS A 43 16.70 -25.28 -15.18
CA CYS A 43 16.19 -24.96 -13.85
C CYS A 43 17.08 -23.93 -13.14
N ALA A 44 18.39 -24.19 -13.09
CA ALA A 44 19.35 -23.27 -12.48
C ALA A 44 19.36 -21.90 -13.18
N ALA A 45 19.22 -21.85 -14.50
CA ALA A 45 19.12 -20.61 -15.25
C ALA A 45 17.84 -19.82 -14.90
N ALA A 46 16.69 -20.49 -14.81
CA ALA A 46 15.43 -19.87 -14.42
C ALA A 46 15.50 -19.28 -13.01
N LEU A 47 16.06 -20.01 -12.05
CA LEU A 47 16.15 -19.60 -10.64
C LEU A 47 17.13 -18.43 -10.39
N ARG A 48 18.02 -18.10 -11.34
CA ARG A 48 18.85 -16.89 -11.26
C ARG A 48 18.07 -15.61 -11.51
N SER A 49 16.89 -15.70 -12.12
CA SER A 49 16.03 -14.54 -12.37
C SER A 49 15.24 -14.17 -11.11
N PRO A 50 14.67 -12.95 -11.02
CA PRO A 50 13.74 -12.61 -9.94
C PRO A 50 12.54 -13.57 -9.89
N ALA A 51 12.04 -13.87 -8.69
CA ALA A 51 10.96 -14.85 -8.48
C ALA A 51 9.70 -14.60 -9.32
N ALA A 52 9.33 -13.33 -9.51
CA ALA A 52 8.19 -12.93 -10.34
C ALA A 52 8.33 -13.27 -11.84
N GLN A 53 9.53 -13.60 -12.29
CA GLN A 53 9.84 -13.93 -13.68
C GLN A 53 10.05 -15.43 -13.90
N TRP A 54 10.00 -16.24 -12.82
CA TRP A 54 10.19 -17.67 -12.94
C TRP A 54 9.11 -18.31 -13.82
N ARG A 55 9.57 -19.15 -14.74
CA ARG A 55 8.73 -19.99 -15.61
C ARG A 55 9.11 -21.44 -15.37
N LEU A 56 8.66 -22.02 -14.27
CA LEU A 56 9.09 -23.37 -13.84
C LEU A 56 8.19 -24.47 -14.41
N GLU A 57 6.93 -24.17 -14.73
CA GLU A 57 5.98 -25.11 -15.35
C GLU A 57 6.53 -25.90 -16.56
N PRO A 58 7.22 -25.29 -17.55
CA PRO A 58 7.82 -26.05 -18.66
C PRO A 58 8.90 -27.05 -18.19
N ILE A 59 9.71 -26.65 -17.21
CA ILE A 59 10.80 -27.45 -16.65
C ILE A 59 10.22 -28.61 -15.81
N LYS A 60 9.15 -28.35 -15.05
CA LYS A 60 8.39 -29.35 -14.31
C LYS A 60 7.89 -30.47 -15.22
N ARG A 61 7.31 -30.11 -16.38
CA ARG A 61 6.84 -31.09 -17.36
C ARG A 61 7.97 -31.97 -17.87
N GLN A 62 9.15 -31.41 -18.11
CA GLN A 62 10.32 -32.19 -18.55
C GLN A 62 10.75 -33.22 -17.49
N TYR A 63 10.75 -32.87 -16.20
CA TYR A 63 10.99 -33.84 -15.13
C TYR A 63 9.92 -34.94 -15.08
N GLN A 64 8.65 -34.59 -15.25
CA GLN A 64 7.53 -35.54 -15.25
C GLN A 64 7.55 -36.48 -16.48
N GLU A 65 7.92 -35.98 -17.65
CA GLU A 65 8.11 -36.79 -18.85
C GLU A 65 9.28 -37.76 -18.67
N LEU A 66 10.40 -37.26 -18.13
CA LEU A 66 11.56 -38.10 -17.84
C LEU A 66 11.21 -39.17 -16.79
N SER A 67 10.45 -38.84 -15.74
CA SER A 67 10.05 -39.79 -14.70
C SER A 67 9.16 -40.91 -15.25
N ARG A 68 8.22 -40.59 -16.15
CA ARG A 68 7.36 -41.59 -16.81
C ARG A 68 8.14 -42.60 -17.66
N SER A 69 9.29 -42.18 -18.19
CA SER A 69 10.18 -43.07 -18.95
C SER A 69 11.12 -43.92 -18.08
N GLN A 70 11.09 -43.77 -16.75
CA GLN A 70 11.96 -44.51 -15.83
C GLN A 70 11.37 -45.83 -15.33
N SER A 71 12.10 -46.91 -15.57
CA SER A 71 11.79 -48.24 -15.02
C SER A 71 12.17 -48.35 -13.54
N ASP A 72 13.29 -47.76 -13.11
CA ASP A 72 13.74 -47.77 -11.71
C ASP A 72 12.82 -46.91 -10.82
N PRO A 73 12.14 -47.50 -9.81
CA PRO A 73 11.30 -46.76 -8.87
C PRO A 73 12.06 -45.67 -8.10
N SER A 74 13.34 -45.88 -7.80
CA SER A 74 14.14 -44.90 -7.05
C SER A 74 14.42 -43.66 -7.90
N ALA A 75 14.84 -43.85 -9.15
CA ALA A 75 15.02 -42.77 -10.11
C ALA A 75 13.72 -41.99 -10.36
N ARG A 76 12.59 -42.71 -10.50
CA ARG A 76 11.26 -42.09 -10.69
C ARG A 76 10.88 -41.22 -9.51
N ALA A 77 10.95 -41.74 -8.29
CA ALA A 77 10.62 -41.01 -7.07
C ALA A 77 11.53 -39.78 -6.87
N ALA A 78 12.81 -39.87 -7.24
CA ALA A 78 13.72 -38.73 -7.18
C ALA A 78 13.34 -37.63 -8.18
N LEU A 79 12.93 -37.97 -9.41
CA LEU A 79 12.47 -37.01 -10.41
C LEU A 79 11.12 -36.38 -10.04
N GLU A 80 10.20 -37.16 -9.47
CA GLU A 80 8.92 -36.65 -8.96
C GLU A 80 9.12 -35.67 -7.80
N ALA A 81 10.02 -35.98 -6.86
CA ALA A 81 10.36 -35.07 -5.76
C ALA A 81 10.94 -33.74 -6.25
N ARG A 82 11.70 -33.76 -7.36
CA ARG A 82 12.18 -32.53 -8.01
C ARG A 82 11.04 -31.72 -8.61
N ALA A 83 10.10 -32.36 -9.29
CA ALA A 83 8.92 -31.69 -9.85
C ALA A 83 8.06 -31.03 -8.75
N GLU A 84 7.82 -31.74 -7.64
CA GLU A 84 7.08 -31.23 -6.47
C GLU A 84 7.80 -30.02 -5.82
N GLN A 85 9.13 -30.03 -5.85
CA GLN A 85 9.91 -28.90 -5.35
C GLN A 85 9.74 -27.64 -6.21
N LEU A 86 9.57 -27.79 -7.53
CA LEU A 86 9.23 -26.65 -8.40
C LEU A 86 7.85 -26.09 -8.08
N ASP A 87 6.87 -26.93 -7.73
CA ASP A 87 5.55 -26.46 -7.29
C ASP A 87 5.66 -25.59 -6.02
N ARG A 88 6.44 -26.04 -5.02
CA ARG A 88 6.70 -25.25 -3.81
C ARG A 88 7.37 -23.90 -4.11
N LEU A 89 8.30 -23.86 -5.06
CA LEU A 89 8.99 -22.63 -5.47
C LEU A 89 8.03 -21.66 -6.17
N GLU A 90 7.13 -22.17 -7.03
CA GLU A 90 6.10 -21.33 -7.66
C GLU A 90 5.11 -20.78 -6.64
N GLU A 91 4.67 -21.58 -5.67
CA GLU A 91 3.79 -21.12 -4.60
C GLU A 91 4.43 -20.00 -3.78
N PHE A 92 5.71 -20.15 -3.45
CA PHE A 92 6.49 -19.13 -2.75
C PHE A 92 6.60 -17.83 -3.56
N ALA A 93 6.89 -17.91 -4.86
CA ALA A 93 6.94 -16.74 -5.74
C ALA A 93 5.60 -16.00 -5.74
N ARG A 94 4.49 -16.72 -5.91
CA ARG A 94 3.12 -16.13 -5.88
C ARG A 94 2.75 -15.54 -4.52
N ALA A 95 3.24 -16.10 -3.41
CA ALA A 95 3.02 -15.55 -2.08
C ALA A 95 3.78 -14.22 -1.90
N SER A 96 5.03 -14.18 -2.38
CA SER A 96 5.88 -12.99 -2.33
C SER A 96 5.28 -11.82 -3.10
N GLU A 97 4.80 -12.05 -4.34
CA GLU A 97 4.12 -11.02 -5.15
C GLU A 97 2.88 -10.44 -4.44
N ARG A 98 2.06 -11.31 -3.83
CA ARG A 98 0.88 -10.87 -3.08
C ARG A 98 1.25 -9.99 -1.89
N PHE A 99 2.31 -10.35 -1.17
CA PHE A 99 2.81 -9.58 -0.05
C PHE A 99 3.36 -8.21 -0.48
N GLU A 100 4.14 -8.16 -1.56
CA GLU A 100 4.62 -6.90 -2.13
C GLU A 100 3.46 -5.99 -2.56
N ALA A 101 2.44 -6.54 -3.22
CA ALA A 101 1.25 -5.80 -3.64
C ALA A 101 0.47 -5.23 -2.44
N LEU A 102 0.46 -5.93 -1.30
CA LEU A 102 -0.15 -5.44 -0.06
C LEU A 102 0.65 -4.28 0.55
N ILE A 103 1.98 -4.39 0.59
CA ILE A 103 2.86 -3.32 1.07
C ILE A 103 2.69 -2.06 0.21
N GLN A 104 2.69 -2.19 -1.12
CA GLN A 104 2.50 -1.05 -2.02
C GLN A 104 1.15 -0.37 -1.79
N ARG A 105 0.07 -1.15 -1.66
CA ARG A 105 -1.27 -0.62 -1.32
C ARG A 105 -1.32 0.06 0.04
N SER A 106 -0.54 -0.37 1.02
CA SER A 106 -0.43 0.32 2.32
C SER A 106 0.25 1.68 2.15
N ARG A 107 1.41 1.70 1.48
CA ARG A 107 2.19 2.92 1.27
C ARG A 107 1.43 3.99 0.48
N SER A 108 0.68 3.59 -0.55
CA SER A 108 -0.16 4.52 -1.31
C SER A 108 -1.24 5.16 -0.44
N ARG A 109 -1.87 4.38 0.45
CA ARG A 109 -2.87 4.90 1.40
C ARG A 109 -2.25 5.84 2.43
N ASP A 110 -1.07 5.51 2.93
CA ASP A 110 -0.36 6.38 3.87
C ASP A 110 0.05 7.71 3.22
N ALA A 111 0.47 7.68 1.96
CA ALA A 111 0.78 8.89 1.18
C ALA A 111 -0.48 9.73 0.90
N GLU A 112 -1.60 9.09 0.56
CA GLU A 112 -2.89 9.77 0.37
C GLU A 112 -3.37 10.44 1.67
N LEU A 113 -3.28 9.74 2.81
CA LEU A 113 -3.59 10.29 4.12
C LEU A 113 -2.67 11.46 4.49
N ALA A 114 -1.37 11.37 4.17
CA ALA A 114 -0.44 12.47 4.37
C ALA A 114 -0.85 13.71 3.54
N HIS A 115 -1.21 13.53 2.27
CA HIS A 115 -1.70 14.62 1.42
C HIS A 115 -3.02 15.22 1.91
N LEU A 116 -3.96 14.41 2.39
CA LEU A 116 -5.20 14.91 2.99
C LEU A 116 -4.94 15.70 4.27
N ARG A 117 -4.00 15.24 5.11
CA ARG A 117 -3.57 15.97 6.30
C ARG A 117 -2.89 17.29 5.95
N GLU A 118 -1.99 17.29 4.97
CA GLU A 118 -1.36 18.52 4.48
C GLU A 118 -2.40 19.51 3.95
N ARG A 119 -3.38 19.06 3.16
CA ARG A 119 -4.47 19.92 2.66
C ARG A 119 -5.40 20.42 3.77
N ALA A 120 -5.61 19.64 4.82
CA ALA A 120 -6.41 20.04 5.97
C ALA A 120 -5.67 21.03 6.90
N VAL A 121 -4.33 20.97 6.91
CA VAL A 121 -3.47 21.89 7.68
C VAL A 121 -3.14 23.16 6.87
N GLN A 122 -3.19 23.11 5.54
CA GLN A 122 -3.05 24.32 4.73
C GLN A 122 -4.34 25.14 4.79
N PRO A 123 -4.28 26.41 5.27
CA PRO A 123 -5.38 27.34 5.08
C PRO A 123 -5.67 27.46 3.59
N SER A 124 -6.93 27.27 3.20
CA SER A 124 -7.36 27.20 1.79
C SER A 124 -6.85 28.40 0.99
N ALA A 125 -5.86 28.17 0.12
CA ALA A 125 -5.34 29.15 -0.81
C ALA A 125 -6.29 29.35 -2.00
N LEU A 126 -7.48 29.87 -1.73
CA LEU A 126 -8.40 30.41 -2.74
C LEU A 126 -9.00 31.72 -2.22
N GLY A 127 -8.33 32.83 -2.54
CA GLY A 127 -8.95 34.15 -2.66
C GLY A 127 -8.83 35.13 -1.48
N ALA A 128 -7.95 36.13 -1.67
CA ALA A 128 -7.93 37.45 -1.02
C ALA A 128 -7.49 37.56 0.46
N GLY A 129 -6.19 37.33 0.68
CA GLY A 129 -5.34 38.31 1.36
C GLY A 129 -5.48 38.55 2.87
N SER A 130 -6.37 37.88 3.60
CA SER A 130 -6.40 38.04 5.07
C SER A 130 -7.09 36.96 5.90
N PHE A 131 -7.61 35.86 5.35
CA PHE A 131 -8.35 34.85 6.14
C PHE A 131 -7.71 33.46 6.02
N ASP A 132 -7.66 32.73 7.13
CA ASP A 132 -7.07 31.39 7.22
C ASP A 132 -8.02 30.32 6.65
N VAL A 133 -9.33 30.48 6.85
CA VAL A 133 -10.34 29.56 6.28
C VAL A 133 -11.58 30.33 5.87
N ILE A 134 -12.18 29.97 4.73
CA ILE A 134 -13.43 30.55 4.23
C ILE A 134 -14.48 29.45 4.09
N GLY A 135 -15.70 29.70 4.52
CA GLY A 135 -16.81 28.79 4.31
C GLY A 135 -18.12 29.28 4.91
N ARG A 136 -19.18 28.49 4.75
CA ARG A 136 -20.51 28.79 5.30
C ARG A 136 -20.58 28.36 6.75
N LEU A 137 -20.86 29.29 7.66
CA LEU A 137 -20.98 29.00 9.08
C LEU A 137 -22.27 28.24 9.36
N GLN A 138 -22.19 27.08 10.01
CA GLN A 138 -23.33 26.27 10.40
C GLN A 138 -23.25 25.87 11.88
N ARG A 139 -24.40 25.64 12.50
CA ARG A 139 -24.46 25.03 13.83
C ARG A 139 -24.01 23.58 13.72
N SER A 140 -23.09 23.17 14.59
CA SER A 140 -22.77 21.76 14.75
C SER A 140 -23.51 21.16 15.94
N SER A 141 -23.74 19.85 15.88
CA SER A 141 -24.12 19.03 17.04
C SER A 141 -22.90 18.53 17.82
N LYS A 142 -21.68 18.78 17.33
CA LYS A 142 -20.43 18.33 17.94
C LYS A 142 -20.03 19.23 19.10
N HIS A 143 -19.36 18.62 20.07
CA HIS A 143 -18.78 19.29 21.23
C HIS A 143 -17.32 18.90 21.38
N VAL A 144 -16.48 19.85 21.76
CA VAL A 144 -15.06 19.62 22.06
C VAL A 144 -14.80 20.12 23.47
N ARG A 145 -14.27 19.24 24.34
CA ARG A 145 -14.03 19.55 25.76
C ARG A 145 -15.26 20.10 26.49
N GLY A 146 -16.46 19.62 26.12
CA GLY A 146 -17.73 20.04 26.70
C GLY A 146 -18.33 21.32 26.10
N GLU A 147 -17.63 21.98 25.18
CA GLU A 147 -18.10 23.21 24.53
C GLU A 147 -18.65 22.93 23.12
N ALA A 148 -19.78 23.55 22.77
CA ALA A 148 -20.35 23.43 21.43
C ALA A 148 -19.49 24.16 20.40
N VAL A 149 -19.24 23.51 19.26
CA VAL A 149 -18.47 24.09 18.16
C VAL A 149 -19.38 24.42 16.97
N PHE A 150 -18.96 25.36 16.13
CA PHE A 150 -19.61 25.61 14.85
C PHE A 150 -18.91 24.82 13.75
N ALA A 151 -19.63 24.46 12.69
CA ALA A 151 -19.04 23.85 11.51
C ALA A 151 -18.87 24.93 10.43
N LEU A 152 -17.74 24.92 9.76
CA LEU A 152 -17.48 25.74 8.58
C LEU A 152 -17.54 24.82 7.36
N VAL A 153 -18.51 25.06 6.49
CA VAL A 153 -18.78 24.19 5.32
C VAL A 153 -18.22 24.83 4.06
N GLY A 154 -17.40 24.10 3.32
CA GLY A 154 -16.82 24.55 2.06
C GLY A 154 -17.84 24.66 0.93
N SER A 155 -17.40 25.17 -0.22
CA SER A 155 -18.22 25.23 -1.44
C SER A 155 -18.59 23.84 -2.00
N ASP A 156 -17.83 22.82 -1.62
CA ASP A 156 -18.06 21.41 -1.93
C ASP A 156 -19.14 20.75 -1.04
N GLY A 157 -19.69 21.49 -0.07
CA GLY A 157 -20.68 20.98 0.87
C GLY A 157 -20.10 20.10 1.99
N LEU A 158 -18.76 19.94 2.03
CA LEU A 158 -18.08 19.20 3.08
C LEU A 158 -17.66 20.13 4.22
N THR A 159 -17.55 19.60 5.43
CA THR A 159 -17.04 20.35 6.59
C THR A 159 -15.55 20.61 6.40
N ALA A 160 -15.20 21.86 6.15
CA ALA A 160 -13.81 22.30 6.00
C ALA A 160 -13.10 22.40 7.36
N ALA A 161 -13.80 22.88 8.40
CA ALA A 161 -13.27 22.99 9.76
C ALA A 161 -14.39 23.08 10.80
N TYR A 162 -14.04 22.83 12.07
CA TYR A 162 -14.85 23.20 13.22
C TYR A 162 -14.27 24.43 13.90
N LEU A 163 -15.14 25.27 14.45
CA LEU A 163 -14.77 26.56 15.03
C LEU A 163 -15.09 26.58 16.52
N LYS A 164 -14.06 26.85 17.33
CA LYS A 164 -14.21 27.27 18.71
C LYS A 164 -14.26 28.78 18.76
N VAL A 165 -15.45 29.33 18.98
CA VAL A 165 -15.67 30.79 18.99
C VAL A 165 -15.66 31.30 20.43
N PRO A 166 -14.75 32.21 20.81
CA PRO A 166 -14.69 32.74 22.17
C PRO A 166 -15.96 33.54 22.52
N PRO A 167 -16.34 33.58 23.81
CA PRO A 167 -17.46 34.39 24.27
C PRO A 167 -17.15 35.88 24.01
N GLY A 168 -17.92 36.51 23.13
CA GLY A 168 -17.70 37.90 22.70
C GLY A 168 -17.87 38.11 21.19
N ILE A 169 -17.75 37.04 20.39
CA ILE A 169 -18.00 37.10 18.94
C ILE A 169 -19.45 36.68 18.65
N ALA A 170 -20.23 37.57 18.05
CA ALA A 170 -21.63 37.32 17.73
C ALA A 170 -21.77 36.43 16.48
N THR A 171 -21.98 35.13 16.69
CA THR A 171 -22.15 34.14 15.60
C THR A 171 -23.57 34.08 15.04
N GLY A 172 -24.57 34.48 15.82
CA GLY A 172 -25.98 34.49 15.43
C GLY A 172 -26.26 35.11 14.05
N PRO A 173 -25.83 36.36 13.77
CA PRO A 173 -26.06 37.03 12.48
C PRO A 173 -25.19 36.48 11.34
N LEU A 174 -24.23 35.61 11.63
CA LEU A 174 -23.31 34.99 10.68
C LEU A 174 -23.72 33.56 10.31
N LEU A 175 -24.69 32.97 11.02
CA LEU A 175 -25.19 31.64 10.72
C LEU A 175 -25.75 31.55 9.29
N ALA A 176 -25.42 30.46 8.62
CA ALA A 176 -25.72 30.17 7.22
C ALA A 176 -25.10 31.13 6.19
N ARG A 177 -24.24 32.07 6.61
CA ARG A 177 -23.55 33.01 5.72
C ARG A 177 -22.14 32.56 5.41
N LEU A 178 -21.63 33.00 4.27
CA LEU A 178 -20.22 32.85 3.93
C LEU A 178 -19.39 33.77 4.83
N VAL A 179 -18.41 33.20 5.52
CA VAL A 179 -17.53 33.92 6.44
C VAL A 179 -16.08 33.58 6.16
N GLY A 180 -15.22 34.58 6.30
CA GLY A 180 -13.78 34.42 6.45
C GLY A 180 -13.45 34.30 7.94
N VAL A 181 -12.63 33.31 8.29
CA VAL A 181 -12.19 33.02 9.64
C VAL A 181 -10.70 33.32 9.74
N ARG A 182 -10.31 34.04 10.79
CA ARG A 182 -8.91 34.15 11.22
C ARG A 182 -8.72 33.42 12.54
N GLY A 183 -7.67 32.64 12.66
CA GLY A 183 -7.40 31.91 13.89
C GLY A 183 -6.34 30.84 13.76
N GLU A 184 -6.01 30.25 14.90
CA GLU A 184 -5.06 29.14 14.95
C GLU A 184 -5.78 27.82 14.70
N ALA A 185 -5.36 27.10 13.66
CA ALA A 185 -5.89 25.81 13.31
C ALA A 185 -5.05 24.68 13.91
N ARG A 186 -5.69 23.74 14.60
CA ARG A 186 -5.08 22.48 15.02
C ARG A 186 -5.93 21.31 14.58
N TYR A 187 -5.31 20.18 14.25
CA TYR A 187 -6.08 18.97 13.96
C TYR A 187 -6.63 18.36 15.25
N GLU A 188 -7.94 18.09 15.30
CA GLU A 188 -8.61 17.52 16.46
C GLU A 188 -9.13 16.12 16.12
N GLU A 189 -8.53 15.10 16.75
CA GLU A 189 -8.76 13.69 16.40
C GLU A 189 -10.21 13.27 16.65
N SER A 190 -10.84 13.80 17.71
CA SER A 190 -12.23 13.54 18.06
C SER A 190 -13.24 14.01 16.99
N LEU A 191 -12.84 14.99 16.17
CA LEU A 191 -13.63 15.54 15.06
C LEU A 191 -13.20 14.99 13.70
N ARG A 192 -12.02 14.37 13.62
CA ARG A 192 -11.33 13.98 12.38
C ARG A 192 -11.23 15.13 11.36
N ALA A 193 -11.12 16.35 11.87
CA ALA A 193 -11.12 17.57 11.08
C ALA A 193 -10.35 18.67 11.83
N PRO A 194 -9.92 19.74 11.14
CA PRO A 194 -9.32 20.91 11.78
C PRO A 194 -10.29 21.56 12.77
N LEU A 195 -9.80 21.89 13.96
CA LEU A 195 -10.45 22.76 14.92
C LEU A 195 -9.70 24.10 14.93
N VAL A 196 -10.41 25.18 14.64
CA VAL A 196 -9.87 26.54 14.62
C VAL A 196 -10.31 27.27 15.88
N GLU A 197 -9.35 27.78 16.64
CA GLU A 197 -9.60 28.75 17.71
C GLU A 197 -9.73 30.13 17.08
N VAL A 198 -10.96 30.63 17.03
CA VAL A 198 -11.32 31.79 16.23
C VAL A 198 -10.88 33.08 16.92
N GLN A 199 -10.09 33.88 16.23
CA GLN A 199 -9.71 35.23 16.64
C GLN A 199 -10.66 36.27 16.04
N ASP A 200 -11.06 36.08 14.78
CA ASP A 200 -11.92 37.02 14.06
C ASP A 200 -12.82 36.31 13.05
N LEU A 201 -14.04 36.82 12.86
CA LEU A 201 -15.03 36.35 11.88
C LEU A 201 -15.54 37.54 11.06
N VAL A 202 -15.30 37.48 9.76
CA VAL A 202 -15.75 38.53 8.84
C VAL A 202 -16.77 37.96 7.88
N PRO A 203 -18.00 38.51 7.79
CA PRO A 203 -18.94 38.14 6.76
C PRO A 203 -18.37 38.54 5.40
N LEU A 204 -18.22 37.56 4.52
CA LEU A 204 -17.97 37.79 3.11
C LEU A 204 -19.36 37.79 2.50
N GLY A 205 -19.85 38.93 2.03
CA GLY A 205 -21.21 39.05 1.49
C GLY A 205 -21.54 37.91 0.54
N ASP A 206 -22.83 37.56 0.41
CA ASP A 206 -23.25 36.55 -0.55
C ASP A 206 -22.81 37.04 -1.95
N ALA A 207 -21.84 36.35 -2.56
CA ALA A 207 -21.56 36.57 -3.97
C ALA A 207 -22.87 36.27 -4.74
N PRO A 208 -23.27 37.13 -5.69
CA PRO A 208 -24.55 37.04 -6.38
C PRO A 208 -24.77 35.70 -7.08
#